data_AF-S4PKJ7-F1
#
_entry.id   AF-S4PKJ7-F1
#
_cell.length_a   1.000
_cell.length_b   1.000
_cell.length_c   1.000
_cell.angle_alpha   90.00
_cell.angle_beta   90.00
_cell.angle_gamma   90.00
#
_symmetry.space_group_name_H-M   'P 1'
#
loop_
_entity.id
_entity.type
_entity.pdbx_description
1 polymer ?
#
loop_
_entity_poly.entity_id
_entity_poly.type
_entity_poly.pdbx_seq_one_letter_code
_entity_poly.pdbx_strand_id
1 'polypeptide(L)'
;MGGGDLNTKKAWHPSTLKNQERVWKAEQAAAAEQKRILELQRERAQERDREDLNKLARQNSDVIAGTSDNRLSWMYDQKPDKRIQQEDYLLGKAIDKNYDNAGKCDQNEIPAVSRRVVGSSMITTGGDTQVDLTRKLREDPLLLVKERERAARAALLNNPVQRKKLTELLRKEQEQKNQLKSEK
;
A
#
# COMPACT_ATOMS: atom_id res chain seq x y z
N MET A 1 -26.98 -7.67 63.19
CA MET A 1 -25.61 -7.26 62.80
C MET A 1 -25.70 -6.59 61.43
N GLY A 2 -25.50 -5.29 61.34
CA GLY A 2 -25.66 -4.53 60.09
C GLY A 2 -24.62 -3.43 60.00
N GLY A 3 -23.35 -3.81 59.96
CA GLY A 3 -22.21 -2.88 59.82
C GLY A 3 -21.66 -2.92 58.40
N GLY A 4 -22.34 -2.27 57.46
CA GLY A 4 -21.75 -1.97 56.15
C GLY A 4 -20.93 -0.68 56.21
N ASP A 5 -19.79 -0.64 55.53
CA ASP A 5 -18.90 0.52 55.48
C ASP A 5 -19.67 1.78 55.04
N LEU A 6 -19.70 2.80 55.92
CA LEU A 6 -20.41 4.06 55.71
C LEU A 6 -19.90 4.81 54.47
N ASN A 7 -18.65 4.59 54.07
CA ASN A 7 -18.05 5.24 52.92
C ASN A 7 -18.71 4.83 51.60
N THR A 8 -19.23 3.60 51.50
CA THR A 8 -19.96 3.12 50.31
C THR A 8 -21.22 3.93 49.99
N LYS A 9 -21.78 4.65 50.99
CA LYS A 9 -22.93 5.55 50.82
C LYS A 9 -22.53 6.96 50.38
N LYS A 10 -21.23 7.28 50.32
CA LYS A 10 -20.75 8.61 49.93
C LYS A 10 -20.61 8.69 48.41
N ALA A 11 -21.01 9.83 47.86
CA ALA A 11 -21.01 10.07 46.41
C ALA A 11 -19.59 10.08 45.79
N TRP A 12 -18.56 10.35 46.59
CA TRP A 12 -17.16 10.38 46.15
C TRP A 12 -16.46 9.02 46.20
N HIS A 13 -17.07 7.98 46.81
CA HIS A 13 -16.42 6.69 46.99
C HIS A 13 -16.23 5.98 45.64
N PRO A 14 -15.02 5.50 45.30
CA PRO A 14 -14.71 4.99 43.96
C PRO A 14 -15.47 3.70 43.63
N SER A 15 -15.79 2.89 44.64
CA SER A 15 -16.50 1.62 44.45
C SER A 15 -18.01 1.78 44.25
N THR A 16 -18.55 2.99 44.30
CA THR A 16 -19.96 3.25 43.98
C THR A 16 -20.19 3.00 42.49
N LEU A 17 -21.24 2.26 42.12
CA LEU A 17 -21.56 1.91 40.71
C LEU A 17 -21.50 3.12 39.77
N LYS A 18 -22.05 4.26 40.17
CA LYS A 18 -22.01 5.52 39.39
C LYS A 18 -20.58 6.00 39.08
N ASN A 19 -19.66 5.83 40.03
CA ASN A 19 -18.27 6.26 39.84
C ASN A 19 -17.49 5.25 38.99
N GLN A 20 -17.73 3.95 39.20
CA GLN A 20 -17.20 2.90 38.33
C GLN A 20 -17.64 3.09 36.89
N GLU A 21 -18.92 3.41 36.64
CA GLU A 21 -19.43 3.72 35.31
C GLU A 21 -18.77 4.96 34.70
N ARG A 22 -18.53 6.02 35.50
CA ARG A 22 -17.83 7.22 35.03
C ARG A 22 -16.39 6.93 34.63
N VAL A 23 -15.68 6.17 35.46
CA VAL A 23 -14.30 5.72 35.18
C VAL A 23 -14.30 4.86 33.93
N TRP A 24 -15.20 3.88 33.82
CA TRP A 24 -15.30 3.02 32.66
C TRP A 24 -15.56 3.79 31.36
N LYS A 25 -16.48 4.77 31.37
CA LYS A 25 -16.73 5.64 30.21
C LYS A 25 -15.51 6.48 29.84
N ALA A 26 -14.79 7.02 30.84
CA ALA A 26 -13.58 7.80 30.62
C ALA A 26 -12.45 6.93 30.03
N GLU A 27 -12.26 5.72 30.56
CA GLU A 27 -11.29 4.75 30.04
C GLU A 27 -11.63 4.33 28.61
N GLN A 28 -12.91 4.08 28.31
CA GLN A 28 -13.35 3.75 26.97
C GLN A 28 -13.09 4.89 25.97
N ALA A 29 -13.36 6.13 26.37
CA ALA A 29 -13.06 7.31 25.56
C ALA A 29 -11.55 7.50 25.35
N ALA A 30 -10.74 7.36 26.40
CA ALA A 30 -9.29 7.43 26.32
C ALA A 30 -8.70 6.34 25.42
N ALA A 31 -9.22 5.11 25.49
CA ALA A 31 -8.80 4.02 24.62
C ALA A 31 -9.15 4.30 23.14
N ALA A 32 -10.29 4.93 22.86
CA ALA A 32 -10.65 5.34 21.51
C ALA A 32 -9.73 6.44 20.97
N GLU A 33 -9.40 7.43 21.80
CA GLU A 33 -8.45 8.50 21.46
C GLU A 33 -7.05 7.94 21.19
N GLN A 34 -6.56 7.04 22.05
CA GLN A 34 -5.26 6.39 21.86
C GLN A 34 -5.19 5.62 20.53
N LYS A 35 -6.26 4.89 20.16
CA LYS A 35 -6.33 4.22 18.85
C LYS A 35 -6.24 5.21 17.69
N ARG A 36 -6.96 6.33 17.77
CA ARG A 36 -6.91 7.38 16.75
C ARG A 36 -5.53 8.02 16.65
N ILE A 37 -4.86 8.26 17.78
CA ILE A 37 -3.49 8.78 17.81
C ILE A 37 -2.52 7.79 17.17
N LEU A 38 -2.63 6.50 17.48
CA LEU A 38 -1.79 5.46 16.88
C LEU A 38 -1.96 5.35 15.37
N GLU A 39 -3.19 5.49 14.87
CA GLU A 39 -3.49 5.54 13.44
C GLU A 39 -2.82 6.74 12.77
N LEU A 40 -2.98 7.95 13.34
CA LEU A 40 -2.32 9.16 12.84
C LEU A 40 -0.79 9.08 12.91
N GLN A 41 -0.24 8.48 13.96
CA GLN A 41 1.21 8.23 14.07
C GLN A 41 1.70 7.28 12.98
N ARG A 42 0.91 6.25 12.66
CA ARG A 42 1.20 5.32 11.57
C ARG A 42 1.17 6.01 10.21
N GLU A 43 0.18 6.86 9.95
CA GLU A 43 0.11 7.65 8.71
C GLU A 43 1.33 8.58 8.57
N ARG A 44 1.67 9.32 9.64
CA ARG A 44 2.87 10.18 9.64
C ARG A 44 4.17 9.42 9.44
N ALA A 45 4.27 8.21 9.99
CA ALA A 45 5.44 7.35 9.77
C ALA A 45 5.54 6.93 8.30
N GLN A 46 4.43 6.54 7.68
CA GLN A 46 4.38 6.20 6.26
C GLN A 46 4.70 7.40 5.35
N GLU A 47 4.23 8.59 5.71
CA GLU A 47 4.58 9.82 5.00
C GLU A 47 6.07 10.12 5.09
N ARG A 48 6.66 10.01 6.28
CA ARG A 48 8.10 10.19 6.48
C ARG A 48 8.91 9.15 5.69
N ASP A 49 8.53 7.87 5.71
CA ASP A 49 9.21 6.82 4.96
C ASP A 49 9.19 7.11 3.44
N ARG A 50 8.04 7.58 2.92
CA ARG A 50 7.92 8.00 1.51
C ARG A 50 8.79 9.22 1.20
N GLU A 51 8.81 10.20 2.07
CA GLU A 51 9.65 11.40 1.91
C GLU A 51 11.14 11.03 1.91
N ASP A 52 11.56 10.14 2.81
CA ASP A 52 12.94 9.65 2.89
C ASP A 52 13.34 8.89 1.62
N LEU A 53 12.46 8.03 1.07
CA LEU A 53 12.68 7.37 -0.21
C LEU A 53 12.78 8.38 -1.37
N ASN A 54 11.88 9.37 -1.42
CA ASN A 54 11.92 10.41 -2.44
C ASN A 54 13.20 11.25 -2.34
N LYS A 55 13.65 11.56 -1.12
CA LYS A 55 14.88 12.28 -0.86
C LYS A 55 16.10 11.47 -1.29
N LEU A 56 16.16 10.18 -0.96
CA LEU A 56 17.21 9.28 -1.42
C LEU A 56 17.21 9.16 -2.95
N ALA A 57 16.05 9.03 -3.59
CA ALA A 57 15.93 9.00 -5.04
C ALA A 57 16.49 10.29 -5.66
N ARG A 58 16.12 11.46 -5.13
CA ARG A 58 16.66 12.76 -5.56
C ARG A 58 18.18 12.88 -5.36
N GLN A 59 18.70 12.36 -4.26
CA GLN A 59 20.15 12.38 -3.98
C GLN A 59 20.94 11.45 -4.88
N ASN A 60 20.37 10.32 -5.29
CA ASN A 60 21.02 9.38 -6.22
C ASN A 60 20.80 9.76 -7.70
N SER A 61 19.73 10.48 -8.03
CA SER A 61 19.44 10.97 -9.37
C SER A 61 20.05 12.37 -9.59
N ASP A 62 21.35 12.44 -9.87
CA ASP A 62 22.06 13.69 -10.17
C ASP A 62 21.70 14.30 -11.56
N VAL A 63 20.66 13.78 -12.24
CA VAL A 63 20.27 14.19 -13.59
C VAL A 63 18.76 14.39 -13.65
N ILE A 64 18.38 15.66 -13.89
CA ILE A 64 17.04 16.23 -14.10
C ILE A 64 16.37 16.79 -12.82
N ALA A 65 16.89 17.95 -12.45
CA ALA A 65 16.20 18.99 -11.69
C ALA A 65 14.92 19.47 -12.42
N GLY A 66 13.85 18.68 -12.35
CA GLY A 66 12.57 19.11 -12.89
C GLY A 66 11.52 18.02 -12.85
N THR A 67 10.88 17.81 -11.70
CA THR A 67 9.44 17.50 -11.62
C THR A 67 8.96 17.59 -10.17
N SER A 68 8.04 18.53 -9.99
CA SER A 68 7.11 18.78 -8.89
C SER A 68 7.65 18.71 -7.46
N ASP A 69 7.91 19.90 -6.94
CA ASP A 69 7.61 20.20 -5.55
C ASP A 69 6.18 19.70 -5.24
N ASN A 70 6.01 18.93 -4.17
CA ASN A 70 4.76 18.21 -3.84
C ASN A 70 3.56 19.19 -3.79
N ARG A 71 3.85 20.46 -3.47
CA ARG A 71 2.91 21.59 -3.46
C ARG A 71 2.36 21.98 -4.83
N LEU A 72 3.07 21.73 -5.94
CA LEU A 72 2.61 22.02 -7.29
C LEU A 72 2.12 20.77 -8.04
N SER A 73 2.16 19.58 -7.41
CA SER A 73 1.64 18.34 -8.03
C SER A 73 0.18 18.48 -8.43
N TRP A 74 -0.66 19.02 -7.54
CA TRP A 74 -2.09 19.26 -7.84
C TRP A 74 -2.30 20.20 -9.05
N MET A 75 -1.34 21.08 -9.35
CA MET A 75 -1.39 22.02 -10.47
C MET A 75 -0.84 21.41 -11.78
N TYR A 76 0.14 20.51 -11.70
CA TYR A 76 0.78 19.90 -12.87
C TYR A 76 0.15 18.56 -13.28
N ASP A 77 -0.44 17.81 -12.34
CA ASP A 77 -1.14 16.54 -12.60
C ASP A 77 -2.55 16.77 -13.15
N GLN A 78 -3.16 17.94 -12.90
CA GLN A 78 -4.47 18.34 -13.44
C GLN A 78 -4.38 19.01 -14.82
N LYS A 79 -3.36 18.74 -15.64
CA LYS A 79 -3.51 19.04 -17.08
C LYS A 79 -4.43 17.96 -17.67
N PRO A 80 -5.68 18.28 -18.06
CA PRO A 80 -6.49 17.31 -18.76
C PRO A 80 -5.76 16.92 -20.05
N ASP A 81 -5.29 15.67 -20.08
CA ASP A 81 -5.31 14.85 -21.28
C ASP A 81 -4.73 15.45 -22.57
N LYS A 82 -3.54 16.04 -22.50
CA LYS A 82 -2.70 16.12 -23.71
C LYS A 82 -2.05 14.78 -24.06
N ARG A 83 -2.08 13.79 -23.16
CA ARG A 83 -1.54 12.44 -23.40
C ARG A 83 -2.60 11.40 -23.81
N ILE A 84 -3.88 11.60 -23.48
CA ILE A 84 -4.91 10.58 -23.72
C ILE A 84 -5.32 10.45 -25.20
N GLN A 85 -5.05 11.43 -26.05
CA GLN A 85 -5.46 11.33 -27.45
C GLN A 85 -4.38 10.86 -28.44
N GLN A 86 -3.14 10.60 -27.99
CA GLN A 86 -2.10 10.07 -28.89
C GLN A 86 -2.33 8.58 -29.18
N GLU A 87 -2.64 7.78 -28.17
CA GLU A 87 -2.83 6.33 -28.35
C GLU A 87 -4.21 6.01 -28.95
N ASP A 88 -5.25 6.77 -28.58
CA ASP A 88 -6.59 6.66 -29.18
C ASP A 88 -6.60 7.01 -30.69
N TYR A 89 -5.69 7.89 -31.14
CA TYR A 89 -5.46 8.19 -32.57
C TYR A 89 -4.88 6.98 -33.31
N LEU A 90 -3.92 6.28 -32.71
CA LEU A 90 -3.36 5.04 -33.29
C LEU A 90 -4.38 3.89 -33.32
N LEU A 91 -5.35 3.91 -32.41
CA LEU A 91 -6.44 2.93 -32.31
C LEU A 91 -7.68 3.26 -33.18
N GLY A 92 -7.64 4.34 -33.97
CA GLY A 92 -8.64 4.62 -35.01
C GLY A 92 -9.98 5.17 -34.51
N LYS A 93 -10.04 5.72 -33.30
CA LYS A 93 -11.25 6.41 -32.81
C LYS A 93 -11.41 7.77 -33.51
N ALA A 94 -12.65 8.13 -33.86
CA ALA A 94 -12.96 9.40 -34.49
C ALA A 94 -12.68 10.57 -33.53
N ILE A 95 -11.85 11.52 -33.96
CA ILE A 95 -11.55 12.75 -33.22
C ILE A 95 -12.40 13.89 -33.80
N ASP A 96 -12.86 14.79 -32.94
CA ASP A 96 -13.44 16.07 -33.36
C ASP A 96 -12.42 16.92 -34.12
N LYS A 97 -12.86 17.55 -35.22
CA LYS A 97 -12.05 18.38 -36.15
C LYS A 97 -11.35 19.60 -35.52
N ASN A 98 -11.52 19.81 -34.22
CA ASN A 98 -10.93 20.93 -33.48
C ASN A 98 -9.54 20.63 -32.90
N TYR A 99 -9.02 19.40 -33.07
CA TYR A 99 -7.70 18.99 -32.58
C TYR A 99 -6.55 19.83 -33.18
N ASP A 100 -6.65 20.21 -34.45
CA ASP A 100 -5.59 20.93 -35.17
C ASP A 100 -5.44 22.42 -34.77
N ASN A 101 -6.38 22.98 -34.00
CA ASN A 101 -6.35 24.40 -33.63
C ASN A 101 -5.66 24.68 -32.29
N ALA A 102 -5.20 23.67 -31.56
CA ALA A 102 -4.51 23.84 -30.27
C ALA A 102 -3.01 24.22 -30.38
N GLY A 103 -2.52 24.52 -31.59
CA GLY A 103 -1.10 24.76 -31.89
C GLY A 103 -0.77 26.11 -32.53
N LYS A 104 -1.72 27.05 -32.66
CA LYS A 104 -1.39 28.41 -33.13
C LYS A 104 -0.98 29.30 -31.96
N CYS A 105 0.13 28.95 -31.33
CA CYS A 105 0.97 29.91 -30.63
C CYS A 105 2.04 30.37 -31.61
N ASP A 106 2.16 31.68 -31.78
CA ASP A 106 3.08 32.37 -32.68
C ASP A 106 4.50 31.81 -32.61
N GLN A 107 4.92 31.06 -33.64
CA GLN A 107 6.32 30.80 -33.90
C GLN A 107 6.60 30.91 -35.39
N ASN A 108 7.46 31.89 -35.68
CA ASN A 108 7.99 32.27 -36.98
C ASN A 108 8.43 31.06 -37.82
N GLU A 109 8.04 31.08 -39.09
CA GLU A 109 8.41 30.12 -40.11
C GLU A 109 9.94 30.09 -40.31
N ILE A 110 10.52 28.88 -40.27
CA ILE A 110 11.85 28.60 -40.84
C ILE A 110 11.69 27.38 -41.76
N PRO A 111 12.01 27.49 -43.06
CA PRO A 111 11.71 26.43 -44.02
C PRO A 111 12.78 25.33 -44.05
N ALA A 112 12.30 24.10 -44.26
CA ALA A 112 12.98 23.00 -44.95
C ALA A 112 14.38 22.55 -44.46
N VAL A 113 14.40 21.51 -43.62
CA VAL A 113 15.46 20.48 -43.69
C VAL A 113 14.84 19.09 -43.61
N SER A 114 14.68 18.51 -44.80
CA SER A 114 14.56 17.08 -45.01
C SER A 114 15.82 16.37 -44.47
N ARG A 115 15.69 15.62 -43.38
CA ARG A 115 16.71 14.64 -42.98
C ARG A 115 16.06 13.33 -42.59
N ARG A 116 16.06 12.41 -43.57
CA ARG A 116 15.96 10.95 -43.40
C ARG A 116 16.48 10.52 -42.04
N VAL A 117 15.62 9.94 -41.19
CA VAL A 117 16.09 9.08 -40.10
C VAL A 117 16.17 7.66 -40.65
N VAL A 118 17.40 7.17 -40.59
CA VAL A 118 17.92 5.94 -41.13
C VAL A 118 17.77 4.86 -40.07
N GLY A 119 17.40 3.64 -40.47
CA GLY A 119 17.91 2.43 -39.82
C GLY A 119 17.06 1.81 -38.72
N SER A 120 16.11 0.97 -39.13
CA SER A 120 15.59 -0.18 -38.38
C SER A 120 16.66 -1.28 -38.19
N SER A 121 17.85 -0.93 -37.68
CA SER A 121 18.98 -1.87 -37.50
C SER A 121 19.63 -1.85 -36.11
N MET A 122 18.96 -1.33 -35.08
CA MET A 122 19.39 -1.49 -33.68
C MET A 122 18.69 -2.65 -32.95
N ILE A 123 18.33 -3.72 -33.67
CA ILE A 123 17.93 -5.00 -33.05
C ILE A 123 19.13 -5.95 -33.14
N THR A 124 20.13 -5.72 -32.31
CA THR A 124 21.31 -6.59 -32.17
C THR A 124 21.75 -6.70 -30.71
N THR A 125 20.94 -7.33 -29.85
CA THR A 125 21.38 -7.75 -28.50
C THR A 125 20.73 -9.09 -28.09
N GLY A 126 21.17 -10.19 -28.72
CA GLY A 126 20.67 -11.55 -28.46
C GLY A 126 21.37 -12.32 -27.33
N GLY A 127 21.98 -11.66 -26.34
CA GLY A 127 22.78 -12.33 -25.29
C GLY A 127 22.25 -12.20 -23.85
N ASP A 128 21.46 -11.17 -23.54
CA ASP A 128 21.15 -10.81 -22.15
C ASP A 128 19.71 -11.15 -21.72
N THR A 129 18.86 -11.56 -22.67
CA THR A 129 17.44 -11.84 -22.42
C THR A 129 17.22 -12.99 -21.44
N GLN A 130 18.09 -14.01 -21.46
CA GLN A 130 18.00 -15.14 -20.54
C GLN A 130 18.38 -14.74 -19.11
N VAL A 131 19.43 -13.94 -18.93
CA VAL A 131 19.88 -13.47 -17.61
C VAL A 131 18.83 -12.51 -17.04
N ASP A 132 18.31 -11.61 -17.86
CA ASP A 132 17.23 -10.68 -17.52
C ASP A 132 15.96 -11.39 -17.05
N LEU A 133 15.55 -12.47 -17.73
CA LEU A 133 14.38 -13.24 -17.31
C LEU A 133 14.60 -13.93 -15.96
N THR A 134 15.77 -14.50 -15.73
CA THR A 134 16.08 -15.14 -14.43
C THR A 134 16.18 -14.12 -13.30
N ARG A 135 16.67 -12.90 -13.58
CA ARG A 135 16.74 -11.82 -12.61
C ARG A 135 15.35 -11.27 -12.28
N LYS A 136 14.53 -10.99 -13.30
CA LYS A 136 13.13 -10.57 -13.14
C LYS A 136 12.32 -11.56 -12.33
N LEU A 137 12.53 -12.86 -12.55
CA LEU A 137 11.83 -13.90 -11.81
C LEU A 137 12.29 -13.99 -10.34
N ARG A 138 13.57 -13.76 -10.05
CA ARG A 138 14.08 -13.71 -8.66
C ARG A 138 13.69 -12.43 -7.93
N GLU A 139 13.64 -11.32 -8.64
CA GLU A 139 13.28 -10.00 -8.10
C GLU A 139 11.76 -9.77 -8.09
N ASP A 140 10.95 -10.75 -8.52
CA ASP A 140 9.48 -10.67 -8.46
C ASP A 140 8.99 -10.66 -7.00
N PRO A 141 8.33 -9.58 -6.54
CA PRO A 141 7.83 -9.48 -5.17
C PRO A 141 6.81 -10.56 -4.81
N LEU A 142 6.01 -11.04 -5.77
CA LEU A 142 5.05 -12.12 -5.52
C LEU A 142 5.76 -13.44 -5.27
N LEU A 143 6.87 -13.69 -5.97
CA LEU A 143 7.69 -14.87 -5.77
C LEU A 143 8.35 -14.84 -4.39
N LEU A 144 8.85 -13.67 -3.95
CA LEU A 144 9.41 -13.49 -2.61
C LEU A 144 8.38 -13.74 -1.50
N VAL A 145 7.14 -13.25 -1.67
CA VAL A 145 6.05 -13.50 -0.71
C VAL A 145 5.74 -15.00 -0.62
N LYS A 146 5.65 -15.67 -1.77
CA LYS A 146 5.38 -17.11 -1.85
C LYS A 146 6.51 -17.96 -1.24
N GLU A 147 7.76 -17.56 -1.46
CA GLU A 147 8.92 -18.22 -0.84
C GLU A 147 8.90 -18.05 0.68
N ARG A 148 8.60 -16.84 1.18
CA ARG A 148 8.45 -16.56 2.61
C ARG A 148 7.31 -17.37 3.23
N GLU A 149 6.17 -17.48 2.55
CA GLU A 149 5.04 -18.31 2.99
C GLU A 149 5.43 -19.78 3.10
N ARG A 150 6.10 -20.32 2.07
CA ARG A 150 6.61 -21.70 2.08
C ARG A 150 7.62 -21.94 3.20
N ALA A 151 8.55 -21.01 3.40
CA ALA A 151 9.55 -21.09 4.46
C ALA A 151 8.92 -21.06 5.85
N ALA A 152 7.94 -20.17 6.08
CA ALA A 152 7.19 -20.12 7.34
C ALA A 152 6.42 -21.42 7.58
N ARG A 153 5.74 -21.96 6.56
CA ARG A 153 5.04 -23.24 6.65
C ARG A 153 5.99 -24.40 6.96
N ALA A 154 7.15 -24.44 6.32
CA ALA A 154 8.17 -25.44 6.59
C ALA A 154 8.72 -25.31 8.02
N ALA A 155 8.97 -24.09 8.51
CA ALA A 155 9.44 -23.84 9.87
C ALA A 155 8.45 -24.35 10.93
N LEU A 156 7.14 -24.14 10.72
CA LEU A 156 6.09 -24.66 11.61
C LEU A 156 6.06 -26.20 11.62
N LEU A 157 6.32 -26.84 10.49
CA LEU A 157 6.34 -28.31 10.36
C LEU A 157 7.62 -28.94 10.91
N ASN A 158 8.76 -28.25 10.74
CA ASN A 158 10.06 -28.71 11.23
C ASN A 158 10.19 -28.59 12.75
N ASN A 159 9.45 -27.67 13.38
CA ASN A 159 9.42 -27.56 14.84
C ASN A 159 8.49 -28.63 15.46
N PRO A 160 9.03 -29.61 16.22
CA PRO A 160 8.24 -30.72 16.74
C PRO A 160 7.18 -30.28 17.78
N VAL A 161 7.42 -29.19 18.51
CA VAL A 161 6.47 -28.66 19.50
C VAL A 161 5.28 -28.02 18.78
N GLN A 162 5.53 -27.20 17.77
CA GLN A 162 4.48 -26.57 16.97
C GLN A 162 3.69 -27.61 16.17
N ARG A 163 4.36 -28.64 15.64
CA ARG A 163 3.71 -29.76 14.94
C ARG A 163 2.74 -30.51 15.86
N LYS A 164 3.13 -30.83 17.10
CA LYS A 164 2.24 -31.48 18.08
C LYS A 164 1.01 -30.63 18.37
N LYS A 165 1.21 -29.33 18.62
CA LYS A 165 0.11 -28.37 18.84
C LYS A 165 -0.85 -28.33 17.65
N LEU A 166 -0.33 -28.29 16.42
CA LEU A 166 -1.15 -28.30 15.20
C LEU A 166 -1.97 -29.59 15.10
N THR A 167 -1.35 -30.75 15.35
CA THR A 167 -2.05 -32.04 15.31
C THR A 167 -3.14 -32.17 16.37
N GLU A 168 -2.91 -31.64 17.57
CA GLU A 168 -3.92 -31.62 18.65
C GLU A 168 -5.12 -30.74 18.29
N LEU A 169 -4.87 -29.56 17.71
CA LEU A 169 -5.94 -28.66 17.26
C LEU A 169 -6.78 -29.31 16.15
N LEU A 170 -6.13 -29.94 15.16
CA LEU A 170 -6.83 -30.65 14.08
C LEU A 170 -7.67 -31.81 14.61
N ARG A 171 -7.17 -32.56 15.60
CA ARG A 171 -7.92 -33.63 16.25
C ARG A 171 -9.17 -33.10 16.95
N LYS A 172 -9.04 -32.02 17.72
CA LYS A 172 -10.19 -31.36 18.39
C LYS A 172 -11.23 -30.87 17.38
N GLU A 173 -10.80 -30.28 16.26
CA GLU A 173 -11.71 -29.83 15.21
C GLU A 173 -12.48 -30.99 14.56
N GLN A 174 -11.82 -32.14 14.34
CA GLN A 174 -12.48 -33.34 13.83
C GLN A 174 -13.49 -33.93 14.82
N GLU A 175 -13.14 -34.00 16.10
CA GLU A 175 -14.04 -34.45 17.17
C GLU A 175 -15.29 -33.56 17.25
N GLN A 176 -15.13 -32.23 17.19
CA GLN A 176 -16.24 -31.27 17.15
C GLN A 176 -17.11 -31.44 15.88
N LYS A 177 -16.50 -31.61 14.71
CA LYS A 177 -17.25 -31.85 13.46
C LYS A 177 -18.04 -33.16 13.50
N ASN A 178 -17.52 -34.19 14.15
CA ASN A 178 -18.22 -35.47 14.31
C ASN A 178 -19.40 -35.35 15.30
N GLN A 179 -19.22 -34.63 16.41
CA GLN A 179 -20.32 -34.33 17.36
C GLN A 179 -21.45 -33.55 16.68
N LEU A 180 -21.13 -32.51 15.92
CA LEU A 180 -22.10 -31.72 15.14
C LEU A 180 -22.84 -32.55 14.07
N LYS A 181 -22.22 -33.62 13.57
CA LYS A 181 -22.86 -34.55 12.63
C LYS A 181 -23.73 -35.60 13.32
N SER A 182 -23.39 -36.02 14.54
CA SER A 182 -24.22 -36.95 15.31
C SER A 182 -25.45 -36.29 15.95
N GLU A 183 -25.42 -34.97 16.14
CA GLU A 183 -26.54 -34.18 16.67
C GLU A 183 -27.56 -33.76 15.59
N LYS A 184 -27.27 -33.97 14.31
CA LYS A 184 -28.17 -33.73 13.17
C LYS A 184 -28.81 -35.03 12.68
#